data_AF-A0A1G5PYN0-F1
#
_entry.id   AF-A0A1G5PYN0-F1
#
_cell.length_a   1.000
_cell.length_b   1.000
_cell.length_c   1.000
_cell.angle_alpha   90.00
_cell.angle_beta   90.00
_cell.angle_gamma   90.00
#
_symmetry.space_group_name_H-M   'P 1'
#
loop_
_entity.id
_entity.type
_entity.pdbx_description
1 polymer ?
#
loop_
_entity_poly.entity_id
_entity_poly.type
_entity_poly.pdbx_seq_one_letter_code
_entity_poly.pdbx_strand_id
1 'polypeptide(L)'
;MNEKFIWLSDEDQSYCHEHGSQTITPSSSFDKNIGFTFKMDAGENTLTLDTDKKNSIKVNDIHWPRSPIEFKEGYEAVHKAENTDITLGKTINISSGNLIILGSEGKPVNFYLNSEIFNTYRIKLQNSSSFSIKNLNIVRISGPINTAIPTLEESTVAMSGKSRLTIETVEKIESIISLSCHFSITESSQTSLTSHHVNIIDGSNIILQNNAQMLISSQVLNIRTDLDEKGYPLFDTNFTLKAGATLLNLNSLDGIHFPLDIHREDYPKGVFNFIAEGEENTGKVVIDVAPKDANAYGLNIMLRKNFIAINGKVVETGDQMKYFDFSYGKDIRNGSKQVGTITISLRNPNLQLP
;
A
#
# COMPACT_ATOMS: atom_id res chain seq x y z
N MET A 1 7.01 -34.58 -12.09
CA MET A 1 6.46 -33.78 -13.20
C MET A 1 5.46 -32.85 -12.55
N ASN A 2 5.58 -31.53 -12.76
CA ASN A 2 4.74 -30.57 -12.04
C ASN A 2 3.36 -30.50 -12.67
N GLU A 3 2.33 -30.28 -11.86
CA GLU A 3 0.96 -30.12 -12.34
C GLU A 3 0.81 -28.79 -13.07
N LYS A 4 0.19 -28.80 -14.24
CA LYS A 4 -0.03 -27.56 -15.02
C LYS A 4 -1.12 -26.73 -14.36
N PHE A 5 -0.82 -25.48 -14.04
CA PHE A 5 -1.82 -24.54 -13.54
C PHE A 5 -2.50 -23.79 -14.71
N ILE A 6 -3.82 -23.61 -14.64
CA ILE A 6 -4.61 -22.90 -15.64
C ILE A 6 -5.37 -21.79 -14.91
N TRP A 7 -5.25 -20.54 -15.36
CA TRP A 7 -6.00 -19.42 -14.78
C TRP A 7 -7.46 -19.41 -15.25
N LEU A 8 -8.40 -19.31 -14.30
CA LEU A 8 -9.84 -19.28 -14.56
C LEU A 8 -10.45 -18.13 -13.77
N SER A 9 -11.23 -17.28 -14.45
CA SER A 9 -11.82 -16.07 -13.83
C SER A 9 -12.98 -16.36 -12.90
N ASP A 10 -13.68 -17.47 -13.12
CA ASP A 10 -14.99 -17.83 -12.57
C ASP A 10 -14.94 -19.04 -11.62
N GLU A 11 -13.76 -19.29 -11.04
CA GLU A 11 -13.55 -20.36 -10.05
C GLU A 11 -12.60 -19.90 -8.94
N ASP A 12 -12.81 -20.48 -7.75
CA ASP A 12 -11.83 -20.43 -6.67
C ASP A 12 -10.60 -21.25 -7.08
N GLN A 13 -9.43 -20.65 -6.99
CA GLN A 13 -8.20 -21.30 -7.44
C GLN A 13 -7.15 -21.33 -6.32
N SER A 14 -6.52 -22.49 -6.17
CA SER A 14 -5.41 -22.70 -5.24
C SER A 14 -4.14 -23.05 -6.00
N TYR A 15 -3.04 -22.38 -5.69
CA TYR A 15 -1.72 -22.66 -6.23
C TYR A 15 -0.80 -23.23 -5.14
N CYS A 16 -0.54 -24.54 -5.22
CA CYS A 16 0.22 -25.31 -4.24
C CYS A 16 1.60 -25.76 -4.75
N HIS A 17 2.40 -26.37 -3.88
CA HIS A 17 3.77 -26.83 -4.18
C HIS A 17 3.90 -27.76 -5.42
N GLU A 18 2.90 -28.61 -5.67
CA GLU A 18 2.86 -29.56 -6.80
C GLU A 18 2.87 -28.90 -8.19
N HIS A 19 2.46 -27.64 -8.27
CA HIS A 19 2.53 -26.85 -9.49
C HIS A 19 3.99 -26.42 -9.79
N GLY A 20 4.88 -26.41 -8.81
CA GLY A 20 6.23 -25.86 -8.97
C GLY A 20 6.21 -24.37 -9.34
N SER A 21 7.24 -23.86 -10.01
CA SER A 21 7.25 -22.48 -10.53
C SER A 21 6.80 -22.44 -11.99
N GLN A 22 5.89 -21.52 -12.32
CA GLN A 22 5.28 -21.41 -13.65
C GLN A 22 5.10 -19.95 -14.07
N THR A 23 5.20 -19.72 -15.37
CA THR A 23 4.75 -18.49 -16.02
C THR A 23 3.54 -18.83 -16.89
N ILE A 24 2.44 -18.12 -16.66
CA ILE A 24 1.21 -18.31 -17.43
C ILE A 24 0.83 -17.03 -18.16
N THR A 25 0.16 -17.22 -19.28
CA THR A 25 -0.45 -16.15 -20.07
C THR A 25 -1.83 -16.65 -20.50
N PRO A 26 -2.92 -16.12 -19.94
CA PRO A 26 -4.27 -16.48 -20.31
C PRO A 26 -4.54 -15.96 -21.73
N SER A 27 -5.42 -16.65 -22.43
CA SER A 27 -5.85 -16.24 -23.77
C SER A 27 -6.72 -14.98 -23.76
N SER A 28 -7.37 -14.67 -22.64
CA SER A 28 -8.37 -13.59 -22.53
C SER A 28 -8.01 -12.53 -21.49
N SER A 29 -7.98 -12.89 -20.20
CA SER A 29 -7.81 -11.97 -19.07
C SER A 29 -7.27 -12.68 -17.82
N PHE A 30 -6.68 -11.90 -16.90
CA PHE A 30 -6.35 -12.33 -15.54
C PHE A 30 -7.41 -11.94 -14.51
N ASP A 31 -8.53 -11.34 -14.91
CA ASP A 31 -9.60 -10.95 -14.00
C ASP A 31 -10.08 -12.10 -13.11
N LYS A 32 -10.61 -11.73 -11.95
CA LYS A 32 -11.36 -12.63 -11.08
C LYS A 32 -12.78 -12.11 -10.99
N ASN A 33 -13.77 -12.95 -11.24
CA ASN A 33 -15.16 -12.56 -11.14
C ASN A 33 -15.56 -12.40 -9.66
N ILE A 34 -16.62 -11.63 -9.43
CA ILE A 34 -17.24 -11.53 -8.11
C ILE A 34 -17.58 -12.94 -7.59
N GLY A 35 -17.40 -13.17 -6.29
CA GLY A 35 -17.53 -14.46 -5.62
C GLY A 35 -16.26 -15.32 -5.56
N PHE A 36 -15.25 -15.07 -6.42
CA PHE A 36 -14.12 -16.00 -6.57
C PHE A 36 -12.79 -15.46 -6.02
N THR A 37 -11.94 -16.38 -5.61
CA THR A 37 -10.70 -16.11 -4.88
C THR A 37 -9.48 -16.81 -5.50
N PHE A 38 -8.31 -16.26 -5.24
CA PHE A 38 -7.02 -16.87 -5.52
C PHE A 38 -6.26 -17.08 -4.20
N LYS A 39 -5.88 -18.33 -3.95
CA LYS A 39 -5.09 -18.76 -2.80
C LYS A 39 -3.77 -19.34 -3.26
N MET A 40 -2.71 -19.10 -2.49
CA MET A 40 -1.39 -19.63 -2.81
C MET A 40 -0.67 -20.10 -1.54
N ASP A 41 -0.22 -21.35 -1.57
CA ASP A 41 0.60 -21.99 -0.55
C ASP A 41 1.64 -22.89 -1.23
N ALA A 42 2.63 -22.25 -1.85
CA ALA A 42 3.54 -22.91 -2.79
C ALA A 42 4.98 -23.08 -2.27
N GLY A 43 5.23 -22.76 -0.99
CA GLY A 43 6.57 -22.75 -0.41
C GLY A 43 7.40 -21.61 -0.99
N GLU A 44 8.47 -21.93 -1.71
CA GLU A 44 9.33 -20.93 -2.39
C GLU A 44 8.97 -20.75 -3.87
N ASN A 45 7.99 -21.50 -4.38
CA ASN A 45 7.63 -21.49 -5.79
C ASN A 45 6.98 -20.17 -6.22
N THR A 46 7.14 -19.86 -7.52
CA THR A 46 6.69 -18.61 -8.12
C THR A 46 5.63 -18.86 -9.19
N LEU A 47 4.51 -18.15 -9.11
CA LEU A 47 3.54 -18.02 -10.20
C LEU A 47 3.71 -16.63 -10.82
N THR A 48 4.06 -16.58 -12.10
CA THR A 48 4.14 -15.34 -12.88
C THR A 48 2.95 -15.22 -13.84
N LEU A 49 2.16 -14.17 -13.66
CA LEU A 49 1.09 -13.73 -14.55
C LEU A 49 1.70 -12.75 -15.57
N ASP A 50 2.09 -13.26 -16.75
CA ASP A 50 2.76 -12.49 -17.79
C ASP A 50 1.73 -11.87 -18.76
N THR A 51 1.69 -10.53 -18.82
CA THR A 51 0.75 -9.78 -19.66
C THR A 51 1.31 -9.41 -21.04
N ASP A 52 2.56 -9.74 -21.36
CA ASP A 52 3.27 -9.23 -22.54
C ASP A 52 2.91 -9.97 -23.85
N LYS A 53 2.40 -11.21 -23.78
CA LYS A 53 2.22 -12.03 -25.00
C LYS A 53 1.22 -11.43 -26.00
N LYS A 54 1.65 -11.47 -27.26
CA LYS A 54 1.05 -10.84 -28.45
C LYS A 54 -0.32 -11.46 -28.76
N ASN A 55 -1.40 -10.74 -28.44
CA ASN A 55 -2.61 -10.55 -29.27
C ASN A 55 -3.87 -10.15 -28.47
N SER A 56 -3.86 -10.17 -27.13
CA SER A 56 -4.99 -9.68 -26.33
C SER A 56 -4.70 -8.29 -25.76
N ILE A 57 -5.56 -7.33 -26.06
CA ILE A 57 -5.55 -5.94 -25.54
C ILE A 57 -6.08 -5.89 -24.09
N LYS A 58 -6.70 -6.98 -23.59
CA LYS A 58 -7.37 -7.00 -22.29
C LYS A 58 -6.56 -7.62 -21.15
N VAL A 59 -5.41 -8.21 -21.42
CA VAL A 59 -4.65 -8.97 -20.39
C VAL A 59 -3.92 -8.05 -19.42
N ASN A 60 -3.63 -6.82 -19.82
CA ASN A 60 -2.94 -5.84 -18.99
C ASN A 60 -3.90 -5.02 -18.09
N ASP A 61 -5.21 -5.08 -18.30
CA ASP A 61 -6.23 -4.51 -17.40
C ASP A 61 -6.79 -5.63 -16.51
N ILE A 62 -6.39 -5.63 -15.24
CA ILE A 62 -6.71 -6.69 -14.27
C ILE A 62 -7.63 -6.12 -13.19
N HIS A 63 -8.87 -6.61 -13.14
CA HIS A 63 -9.93 -6.18 -12.24
C HIS A 63 -10.30 -7.28 -11.25
N TRP A 64 -9.93 -7.06 -9.99
CA TRP A 64 -10.07 -8.01 -8.88
C TRP A 64 -11.01 -7.43 -7.80
N PRO A 65 -12.30 -7.83 -7.79
CA PRO A 65 -12.99 -8.59 -8.82
C PRO A 65 -13.52 -7.72 -9.96
N ARG A 66 -14.00 -8.39 -11.00
CA ARG A 66 -14.74 -7.86 -12.13
C ARG A 66 -16.21 -8.25 -12.04
N SER A 67 -17.11 -7.31 -12.32
CA SER A 67 -18.53 -7.63 -12.48
C SER A 67 -18.76 -8.43 -13.76
N PRO A 68 -19.53 -9.55 -13.72
CA PRO A 68 -19.96 -10.19 -14.95
C PRO A 68 -20.78 -9.22 -15.81
N ILE A 69 -20.51 -9.20 -17.11
CA ILE A 69 -21.14 -8.27 -18.09
C ILE A 69 -22.62 -8.64 -18.35
N GLU A 70 -23.04 -9.86 -18.02
CA GLU A 70 -24.41 -10.34 -18.25
C GLU A 70 -25.23 -10.37 -16.95
N PHE A 71 -25.86 -9.25 -16.57
CA PHE A 71 -27.15 -9.33 -15.89
C PHE A 71 -28.20 -9.71 -16.94
N LYS A 72 -28.27 -11.00 -17.32
CA LYS A 72 -29.41 -11.50 -18.08
C LYS A 72 -30.62 -11.42 -17.15
N GLU A 73 -31.64 -10.64 -17.51
CA GLU A 73 -32.93 -10.61 -16.82
C GLU A 73 -33.39 -12.05 -16.54
N GLY A 74 -33.55 -12.40 -15.26
CA GLY A 74 -33.88 -13.76 -14.81
C GLY A 74 -32.72 -14.54 -14.16
N TYR A 75 -31.48 -14.08 -14.29
CA TYR A 75 -30.41 -14.38 -13.35
C TYR A 75 -30.52 -13.38 -12.20
N GLU A 76 -31.50 -13.60 -11.33
CA GLU A 76 -31.31 -13.19 -9.93
C GLU A 76 -29.92 -13.64 -9.50
N ALA A 77 -29.28 -12.87 -8.63
CA ALA A 77 -27.98 -13.12 -8.02
C ALA A 77 -27.97 -14.43 -7.20
N VAL A 78 -28.17 -15.57 -7.86
CA VAL A 78 -28.10 -16.95 -7.39
C VAL A 78 -26.72 -17.51 -7.72
N HIS A 79 -25.71 -16.65 -7.88
CA HIS A 79 -24.39 -17.02 -7.36
C HIS A 79 -24.49 -16.92 -5.85
N LYS A 80 -25.03 -18.00 -5.28
CA LYS A 80 -24.94 -18.45 -3.90
C LYS A 80 -24.10 -17.50 -3.05
N ALA A 81 -24.78 -16.46 -2.60
CA ALA A 81 -24.65 -15.98 -1.24
C ALA A 81 -25.18 -17.08 -0.28
N GLU A 82 -24.68 -18.32 -0.41
CA GLU A 82 -24.73 -19.33 0.66
C GLU A 82 -23.54 -19.10 1.63
N ASN A 83 -22.68 -18.11 1.36
CA ASN A 83 -21.82 -17.45 2.34
C ASN A 83 -22.43 -16.10 2.80
N THR A 84 -23.74 -16.05 3.01
CA THR A 84 -24.41 -14.92 3.68
C THR A 84 -24.04 -14.77 5.16
N ASP A 85 -23.23 -15.67 5.71
CA ASP A 85 -22.63 -15.49 7.03
C ASP A 85 -21.22 -14.88 6.89
N ILE A 86 -21.18 -13.54 6.99
CA ILE A 86 -20.13 -12.74 7.61
C ILE A 86 -18.69 -13.18 7.27
N THR A 87 -18.13 -12.78 6.12
CA THR A 87 -16.67 -12.85 5.96
C THR A 87 -16.16 -11.80 4.99
N LEU A 88 -15.15 -11.04 5.42
CA LEU A 88 -14.34 -10.16 4.56
C LEU A 88 -13.90 -10.95 3.32
N GLY A 89 -14.29 -10.50 2.12
CA GLY A 89 -13.95 -11.19 0.87
C GLY A 89 -12.43 -11.18 0.67
N LYS A 90 -11.78 -12.33 0.53
CA LYS A 90 -10.33 -12.38 0.26
C LYS A 90 -10.11 -12.69 -1.21
N THR A 91 -9.77 -11.71 -2.06
CA THR A 91 -9.46 -12.04 -3.48
C THR A 91 -8.10 -12.71 -3.56
N ILE A 92 -7.13 -12.24 -2.79
CA ILE A 92 -5.74 -12.71 -2.84
C ILE A 92 -5.35 -13.14 -1.44
N ASN A 93 -5.03 -14.42 -1.27
CA ASN A 93 -4.53 -14.94 0.00
C ASN A 93 -3.28 -15.80 -0.24
N ILE A 94 -2.11 -15.29 0.11
CA ILE A 94 -0.82 -15.96 -0.09
C ILE A 94 -0.22 -16.27 1.28
N SER A 95 -0.25 -17.54 1.66
CA SER A 95 0.39 -18.01 2.90
C SER A 95 1.86 -18.37 2.70
N SER A 96 2.25 -18.81 1.50
CA SER A 96 3.63 -19.03 1.10
C SER A 96 3.75 -19.01 -0.43
N GLY A 97 4.93 -18.63 -0.94
CA GLY A 97 5.21 -18.52 -2.38
C GLY A 97 5.22 -17.09 -2.91
N ASN A 98 5.48 -16.95 -4.21
CA ASN A 98 5.65 -15.66 -4.87
C ASN A 98 4.66 -15.49 -6.02
N LEU A 99 3.72 -14.55 -5.92
CA LEU A 99 2.87 -14.14 -7.03
C LEU A 99 3.47 -12.91 -7.71
N ILE A 100 3.70 -12.97 -9.02
CA ILE A 100 4.21 -11.84 -9.79
C ILE A 100 3.25 -11.53 -10.94
N ILE A 101 2.75 -10.30 -11.02
CA ILE A 101 2.10 -9.76 -12.22
C ILE A 101 3.15 -8.95 -12.98
N LEU A 102 3.43 -9.36 -14.21
CA LEU A 102 4.52 -8.81 -15.00
C LEU A 102 4.00 -8.18 -16.29
N GLY A 103 4.15 -6.86 -16.40
CA GLY A 103 3.97 -6.11 -17.64
C GLY A 103 5.26 -5.92 -18.42
N SER A 104 5.15 -5.22 -19.56
CA SER A 104 6.29 -4.77 -20.36
C SER A 104 6.22 -3.27 -20.62
N GLU A 105 7.30 -2.67 -21.15
CA GLU A 105 7.33 -1.24 -21.51
C GLU A 105 6.24 -0.88 -22.52
N GLY A 106 5.93 -1.78 -23.46
CA GLY A 106 4.86 -1.57 -24.45
C GLY A 106 3.46 -1.93 -23.96
N LYS A 107 3.35 -2.69 -22.86
CA LYS A 107 2.09 -3.15 -22.27
C LYS A 107 2.20 -3.19 -20.75
N PRO A 108 2.21 -2.02 -20.10
CA PRO A 108 2.29 -1.96 -18.65
C PRO A 108 0.99 -2.43 -18.00
N VAL A 109 1.10 -2.87 -16.75
CA VAL A 109 -0.02 -3.41 -15.97
C VAL A 109 -0.90 -2.30 -15.43
N ASN A 110 -2.20 -2.44 -15.62
CA ASN A 110 -3.24 -1.73 -14.90
C ASN A 110 -3.92 -2.72 -13.93
N PHE A 111 -3.75 -2.54 -12.63
CA PHE A 111 -4.34 -3.41 -11.61
C PHE A 111 -5.35 -2.64 -10.77
N TYR A 112 -6.53 -3.20 -10.61
CA TYR A 112 -7.64 -2.59 -9.90
C TYR A 112 -8.20 -3.59 -8.87
N LEU A 113 -8.04 -3.28 -7.58
CA LEU A 113 -8.74 -3.96 -6.51
C LEU A 113 -9.96 -3.13 -6.09
N ASN A 114 -11.14 -3.77 -6.05
CA ASN A 114 -12.43 -3.15 -5.69
C ASN A 114 -12.83 -1.94 -6.56
N SER A 115 -12.46 -1.87 -7.84
CA SER A 115 -12.86 -0.71 -8.68
C SER A 115 -14.34 -0.66 -9.05
N GLU A 116 -15.05 -1.80 -8.99
CA GLU A 116 -16.41 -1.93 -9.55
C GLU A 116 -17.51 -2.26 -8.52
N ILE A 117 -17.18 -2.49 -7.24
CA ILE A 117 -18.08 -3.15 -6.27
C ILE A 117 -17.81 -2.76 -4.80
N PHE A 118 -18.60 -3.34 -3.87
CA PHE A 118 -18.77 -3.12 -2.42
C PHE A 118 -17.53 -3.00 -1.49
N ASN A 119 -16.32 -2.76 -1.98
CA ASN A 119 -15.14 -2.57 -1.14
C ASN A 119 -14.90 -3.73 -0.15
N THR A 120 -15.29 -4.95 -0.52
CA THR A 120 -15.24 -6.13 0.37
C THR A 120 -14.00 -6.99 0.15
N TYR A 121 -13.29 -6.81 -0.96
CA TYR A 121 -12.16 -7.67 -1.29
C TYR A 121 -10.84 -7.24 -0.68
N ARG A 122 -10.01 -8.22 -0.36
CA ARG A 122 -8.78 -8.07 0.42
C ARG A 122 -7.58 -8.75 -0.23
N ILE A 123 -6.40 -8.24 0.12
CA ILE A 123 -5.10 -8.86 -0.11
C ILE A 123 -4.54 -9.28 1.25
N LYS A 124 -4.27 -10.57 1.42
CA LYS A 124 -3.65 -11.12 2.62
C LYS A 124 -2.34 -11.80 2.26
N LEU A 125 -1.24 -11.35 2.87
CA LEU A 125 0.10 -11.91 2.73
C LEU A 125 0.60 -12.34 4.10
N GLN A 126 1.09 -13.57 4.22
CA GLN A 126 1.48 -14.16 5.50
C GLN A 126 2.81 -14.92 5.39
N ASN A 127 3.41 -15.22 6.54
CA ASN A 127 4.69 -15.94 6.61
C ASN A 127 5.74 -15.30 5.69
N SER A 128 6.38 -16.05 4.79
CA SER A 128 7.40 -15.53 3.87
C SER A 128 6.87 -15.30 2.45
N SER A 129 5.57 -15.07 2.26
CA SER A 129 4.96 -14.86 0.94
C SER A 129 5.38 -13.56 0.27
N SER A 130 5.35 -13.50 -1.07
CA SER A 130 5.44 -12.23 -1.79
C SER A 130 4.36 -12.04 -2.84
N PHE A 131 3.97 -10.77 -3.05
CA PHE A 131 3.15 -10.32 -4.17
C PHE A 131 3.86 -9.15 -4.85
N SER A 132 4.05 -9.23 -6.16
CA SER A 132 4.71 -8.19 -6.94
C SER A 132 3.89 -7.78 -8.16
N ILE A 133 3.80 -6.48 -8.43
CA ILE A 133 3.29 -5.91 -9.67
C ILE A 133 4.42 -5.11 -10.30
N LYS A 134 4.88 -5.54 -11.47
CA LYS A 134 6.05 -4.98 -12.15
C LYS A 134 5.67 -4.35 -13.48
N ASN A 135 6.35 -3.25 -13.82
CA ASN A 135 6.07 -2.45 -15.01
C ASN A 135 4.63 -1.97 -15.03
N LEU A 136 4.18 -1.36 -13.93
CA LEU A 136 2.83 -0.83 -13.82
C LEU A 136 2.66 0.48 -14.60
N ASN A 137 1.42 0.74 -15.02
CA ASN A 137 0.93 2.05 -15.41
C ASN A 137 -0.04 2.58 -14.35
N ILE A 138 -1.03 1.78 -13.95
CA ILE A 138 -1.98 2.14 -12.90
C ILE A 138 -2.10 1.00 -11.88
N VAL A 139 -2.04 1.33 -10.60
CA VAL A 139 -2.50 0.45 -9.52
C VAL A 139 -3.49 1.21 -8.66
N ARG A 140 -4.71 0.69 -8.52
CA ARG A 140 -5.73 1.22 -7.61
C ARG A 140 -6.14 0.14 -6.63
N ILE A 141 -6.00 0.44 -5.35
CA ILE A 141 -6.47 -0.44 -4.27
C ILE A 141 -7.48 0.35 -3.46
N SER A 142 -8.75 -0.05 -3.60
CA SER A 142 -9.86 0.54 -2.86
C SER A 142 -10.36 -0.43 -1.80
N GLY A 143 -10.93 0.08 -0.72
CA GLY A 143 -11.36 -0.71 0.42
C GLY A 143 -12.41 0.03 1.24
N PRO A 144 -12.96 -0.60 2.31
CA PRO A 144 -13.90 0.11 3.14
C PRO A 144 -13.11 1.16 3.92
N ILE A 145 -13.64 2.38 3.93
CA ILE A 145 -13.19 3.45 4.79
C ILE A 145 -14.24 3.54 5.89
N ASN A 146 -13.88 3.04 7.08
CA ASN A 146 -14.73 3.10 8.26
C ASN A 146 -14.17 4.13 9.26
N THR A 147 -15.00 4.64 10.16
CA THR A 147 -14.60 5.65 11.16
C THR A 147 -13.67 5.08 12.24
N ALA A 148 -13.54 3.75 12.35
CA ALA A 148 -12.71 3.09 13.36
C ALA A 148 -11.42 2.56 12.72
N ILE A 149 -10.28 2.70 13.42
CA ILE A 149 -9.01 2.10 13.00
C ILE A 149 -9.24 0.58 12.87
N PRO A 150 -9.09 -0.02 11.68
CA PRO A 150 -9.40 -1.43 11.51
C PRO A 150 -8.36 -2.33 12.18
N THR A 151 -8.81 -3.53 12.51
CA THR A 151 -7.91 -4.63 12.86
C THR A 151 -7.10 -5.09 11.63
N LEU A 152 -6.06 -5.88 11.87
CA LEU A 152 -5.27 -6.49 10.79
C LEU A 152 -6.15 -7.28 9.81
N GLU A 153 -7.12 -8.04 10.29
CA GLU A 153 -7.99 -8.85 9.42
C GLU A 153 -8.98 -8.00 8.61
N GLU A 154 -9.42 -6.87 9.15
CA GLU A 154 -10.38 -5.97 8.48
C GLU A 154 -9.72 -5.09 7.40
N SER A 155 -8.41 -4.89 7.49
CA SER A 155 -7.62 -4.07 6.57
C SER A 155 -7.65 -4.60 5.15
N THR A 156 -7.73 -3.70 4.16
CA THR A 156 -7.78 -4.05 2.73
C THR A 156 -6.56 -4.81 2.27
N VAL A 157 -5.40 -4.37 2.75
CA VAL A 157 -4.16 -5.09 2.63
C VAL A 157 -3.67 -5.44 4.02
N ALA A 158 -3.47 -6.72 4.29
CA ALA A 158 -3.05 -7.26 5.57
C ALA A 158 -1.78 -8.10 5.37
N MET A 159 -0.70 -7.72 6.06
CA MET A 159 0.62 -8.32 5.90
C MET A 159 1.22 -8.74 7.25
N SER A 160 1.60 -10.01 7.40
CA SER A 160 2.29 -10.55 8.58
C SER A 160 3.46 -11.47 8.21
N GLY A 161 4.24 -11.92 9.20
CA GLY A 161 5.44 -12.71 8.99
C GLY A 161 6.64 -11.88 8.52
N LYS A 162 7.21 -12.34 7.42
CA LYS A 162 8.28 -11.73 6.62
C LYS A 162 7.78 -11.46 5.19
N SER A 163 6.48 -11.19 5.04
CA SER A 163 5.84 -11.08 3.73
C SER A 163 6.28 -9.81 3.00
N ARG A 164 6.18 -9.82 1.67
CA ARG A 164 6.62 -8.71 0.81
C ARG A 164 5.57 -8.30 -0.21
N LEU A 165 5.28 -7.00 -0.27
CA LEU A 165 4.51 -6.40 -1.37
C LEU A 165 5.41 -5.44 -2.13
N THR A 166 5.56 -5.65 -3.43
CA THR A 166 6.31 -4.74 -4.31
C THR A 166 5.44 -4.28 -5.46
N ILE A 167 5.25 -2.97 -5.59
CA ILE A 167 4.52 -2.38 -6.70
C ILE A 167 5.47 -1.38 -7.36
N GLU A 168 5.97 -1.71 -8.56
CA GLU A 168 7.03 -0.95 -9.21
C GLU A 168 6.75 -0.61 -10.68
N THR A 169 7.06 0.63 -11.04
CA THR A 169 7.15 1.12 -12.42
C THR A 169 8.59 1.11 -12.93
N VAL A 170 8.75 1.20 -14.24
CA VAL A 170 10.00 1.66 -14.87
C VAL A 170 9.96 3.18 -15.09
N GLU A 171 11.12 3.83 -15.12
CA GLU A 171 11.27 5.30 -15.16
C GLU A 171 10.54 5.99 -16.32
N LYS A 172 10.28 5.29 -17.43
CA LYS A 172 9.71 5.91 -18.64
C LYS A 172 8.18 6.02 -18.64
N ILE A 173 7.51 5.39 -17.69
CA ILE A 173 6.04 5.31 -17.67
C ILE A 173 5.55 6.22 -16.56
N GLU A 174 4.86 7.31 -16.92
CA GLU A 174 4.15 8.13 -15.96
C GLU A 174 3.05 7.29 -15.32
N SER A 175 3.36 6.79 -14.13
CA SER A 175 2.58 5.76 -13.47
C SER A 175 1.95 6.29 -12.19
N ILE A 176 0.85 5.64 -11.79
CA ILE A 176 0.05 6.06 -10.65
C ILE A 176 -0.24 4.85 -9.76
N ILE A 177 0.08 4.99 -8.47
CA ILE A 177 -0.46 4.13 -7.41
C ILE A 177 -1.49 4.96 -6.62
N SER A 178 -2.70 4.45 -6.47
CA SER A 178 -3.75 5.09 -5.68
C SER A 178 -4.27 4.12 -4.61
N LEU A 179 -4.13 4.52 -3.35
CA LEU A 179 -4.63 3.79 -2.19
C LEU A 179 -5.78 4.59 -1.58
N SER A 180 -6.97 3.97 -1.59
CA SER A 180 -8.22 4.46 -0.98
C SER A 180 -8.72 3.36 -0.04
N CYS A 181 -7.90 3.02 0.95
CA CYS A 181 -8.09 1.82 1.77
C CYS A 181 -7.26 1.85 3.05
N HIS A 182 -7.63 0.98 3.99
CA HIS A 182 -6.77 0.66 5.13
C HIS A 182 -5.73 -0.41 4.80
N PHE A 183 -4.50 -0.17 5.20
CA PHE A 183 -3.33 -1.00 4.90
C PHE A 183 -2.61 -1.30 6.22
N SER A 184 -2.48 -2.57 6.60
CA SER A 184 -1.82 -2.96 7.86
C SER A 184 -0.65 -3.90 7.62
N ILE A 185 0.51 -3.53 8.16
CA ILE A 185 1.79 -4.23 8.03
C ILE A 185 2.33 -4.50 9.43
N THR A 186 2.61 -5.77 9.74
CA THR A 186 3.15 -6.17 11.03
C THR A 186 4.33 -7.12 10.92
N GLU A 187 4.92 -7.41 12.07
CA GLU A 187 6.08 -8.29 12.28
C GLU A 187 7.30 -7.82 11.51
N SER A 188 7.81 -8.55 10.53
CA SER A 188 8.98 -8.18 9.72
C SER A 188 8.61 -8.03 8.24
N SER A 189 7.34 -7.76 7.96
CA SER A 189 6.82 -7.59 6.60
C SER A 189 7.26 -6.27 5.99
N GLN A 190 7.38 -6.24 4.66
CA GLN A 190 7.95 -5.12 3.92
C GLN A 190 7.09 -4.74 2.72
N THR A 191 6.84 -3.45 2.54
CA THR A 191 6.13 -2.92 1.37
C THR A 191 6.99 -1.89 0.64
N SER A 192 7.07 -2.00 -0.69
CA SER A 192 7.72 -1.02 -1.55
C SER A 192 6.75 -0.56 -2.63
N LEU A 193 6.47 0.75 -2.67
CA LEU A 193 5.67 1.41 -3.69
C LEU A 193 6.56 2.37 -4.47
N THR A 194 6.77 2.10 -5.76
CA THR A 194 7.63 2.89 -6.63
C THR A 194 6.84 3.33 -7.86
N SER A 195 6.52 4.62 -7.94
CA SER A 195 5.71 5.20 -9.02
C SER A 195 5.95 6.70 -9.14
N HIS A 196 5.63 7.30 -10.28
CA HIS A 196 5.75 8.76 -10.43
C HIS A 196 4.83 9.48 -9.44
N HIS A 197 3.59 9.03 -9.37
CA HIS A 197 2.57 9.56 -8.48
C HIS A 197 2.06 8.48 -7.53
N VAL A 198 2.09 8.78 -6.23
CA VAL A 198 1.45 7.95 -5.20
C VAL A 198 0.38 8.80 -4.53
N ASN A 199 -0.86 8.32 -4.55
CA ASN A 199 -2.02 8.97 -3.94
C ASN A 199 -2.49 8.14 -2.75
N ILE A 200 -2.54 8.75 -1.56
CA ILE A 200 -3.15 8.19 -0.36
C ILE A 200 -4.35 9.08 -0.02
N ILE A 201 -5.57 8.57 -0.23
CA ILE A 201 -6.78 9.41 -0.29
C ILE A 201 -7.93 8.82 0.52
N ASP A 202 -9.03 9.58 0.61
CA ASP A 202 -10.33 9.15 1.11
C ASP A 202 -10.28 8.52 2.53
N GLY A 203 -9.47 9.06 3.45
CA GLY A 203 -9.38 8.51 4.82
C GLY A 203 -8.54 7.24 4.95
N SER A 204 -7.67 6.96 3.97
CA SER A 204 -6.75 5.83 4.04
C SER A 204 -5.86 5.89 5.29
N ASN A 205 -5.78 4.77 6.01
CA ASN A 205 -4.89 4.61 7.15
C ASN A 205 -3.87 3.51 6.89
N ILE A 206 -2.59 3.87 6.89
CA ILE A 206 -1.48 2.95 6.70
C ILE A 206 -0.84 2.70 8.06
N ILE A 207 -0.99 1.48 8.57
CA ILE A 207 -0.60 1.08 9.92
C ILE A 207 0.64 0.20 9.84
N LEU A 208 1.71 0.63 10.49
CA LEU A 208 2.94 -0.16 10.69
C LEU A 208 3.05 -0.58 12.16
N GLN A 209 3.42 -1.83 12.41
CA GLN A 209 3.63 -2.37 13.76
C GLN A 209 4.83 -3.33 13.80
N ASN A 210 5.43 -3.51 14.97
CA ASN A 210 6.60 -4.35 15.22
C ASN A 210 7.82 -3.84 14.43
N ASN A 211 8.41 -4.66 13.56
CA ASN A 211 9.54 -4.30 12.70
C ASN A 211 9.11 -4.09 11.24
N ALA A 212 7.84 -3.76 11.02
CA ALA A 212 7.28 -3.51 9.69
C ALA A 212 7.96 -2.32 9.00
N GLN A 213 8.15 -2.43 7.69
CA GLN A 213 8.78 -1.38 6.90
C GLN A 213 7.96 -1.06 5.66
N MET A 214 7.85 0.24 5.37
CA MET A 214 7.26 0.72 4.13
C MET A 214 8.19 1.74 3.47
N LEU A 215 8.43 1.52 2.18
CA LEU A 215 9.15 2.44 1.31
C LEU A 215 8.18 2.96 0.25
N ILE A 216 8.02 4.28 0.16
CA ILE A 216 7.32 4.95 -0.92
C ILE A 216 8.36 5.78 -1.68
N SER A 217 8.66 5.42 -2.92
CA SER A 217 9.55 6.17 -3.80
C SER A 217 8.72 6.82 -4.90
N SER A 218 8.61 8.16 -4.86
CA SER A 218 7.78 8.90 -5.80
C SER A 218 8.31 10.28 -6.11
N GLN A 219 7.90 10.83 -7.26
CA GLN A 219 8.11 12.25 -7.56
C GLN A 219 7.08 13.12 -6.83
N VAL A 220 5.86 12.61 -6.71
CA VAL A 220 4.76 13.27 -5.98
C VAL A 220 4.06 12.24 -5.09
N LEU A 221 4.02 12.52 -3.80
CA LEU A 221 3.16 11.85 -2.82
C LEU A 221 2.05 12.82 -2.42
N ASN A 222 0.85 12.52 -2.90
CA ASN A 222 -0.35 13.28 -2.60
C ASN A 222 -1.12 12.58 -1.47
N ILE A 223 -1.33 13.28 -0.38
CA ILE A 223 -2.07 12.77 0.79
C ILE A 223 -3.26 13.68 0.98
N ARG A 224 -4.47 13.15 0.84
CA ARG A 224 -5.71 13.94 0.94
C ARG A 224 -6.69 13.27 1.88
N THR A 225 -7.46 14.09 2.57
CA THR A 225 -8.63 13.68 3.35
C THR A 225 -9.85 14.35 2.77
N ASP A 226 -10.97 13.63 2.75
CA ASP A 226 -12.25 14.21 2.40
C ASP A 226 -12.73 15.12 3.53
N LEU A 227 -13.29 16.26 3.18
CA LEU A 227 -13.80 17.25 4.12
C LEU A 227 -15.33 17.25 4.13
N ASP A 228 -15.92 17.49 5.28
CA ASP A 228 -17.34 17.78 5.42
C ASP A 228 -17.68 19.19 4.91
N GLU A 229 -18.97 19.54 4.90
CA GLU A 229 -19.46 20.84 4.44
C GLU A 229 -18.89 22.04 5.25
N LYS A 230 -18.35 21.79 6.44
CA LYS A 230 -17.73 22.78 7.32
C LYS A 230 -16.20 22.81 7.19
N GLY A 231 -15.63 21.97 6.33
CA GLY A 231 -14.19 21.86 6.11
C GLY A 231 -13.46 21.00 7.15
N TYR A 232 -14.16 20.20 7.96
CA TYR A 232 -13.54 19.24 8.87
C TYR A 232 -13.28 17.91 8.17
N PRO A 233 -12.15 17.23 8.44
CA PRO A 233 -11.91 15.88 7.92
C PRO A 233 -13.06 14.93 8.27
N LEU A 234 -13.63 14.27 7.27
CA LEU A 234 -14.57 13.16 7.48
C LEU A 234 -13.84 11.97 8.10
N PHE A 235 -12.59 11.73 7.68
CA PHE A 235 -11.73 10.66 8.13
C PHE A 235 -10.26 11.08 8.06
N ASP A 236 -9.46 10.77 9.07
CA ASP A 236 -8.03 11.10 9.03
C ASP A 236 -7.28 10.20 8.06
N THR A 237 -6.61 10.81 7.07
CA THR A 237 -5.66 10.12 6.20
C THR A 237 -4.26 10.21 6.81
N ASN A 238 -3.72 9.09 7.30
CA ASN A 238 -2.45 9.09 8.01
C ASN A 238 -1.63 7.81 7.85
N PHE A 239 -0.36 7.92 8.23
CA PHE A 239 0.53 6.82 8.54
C PHE A 239 0.59 6.68 10.07
N THR A 240 0.14 5.54 10.58
CA THR A 240 0.17 5.21 12.00
C THR A 240 1.32 4.26 12.30
N LEU A 241 2.29 4.72 13.08
CA LEU A 241 3.42 3.93 13.58
C LEU A 241 3.08 3.45 14.99
N LYS A 242 2.78 2.15 15.14
CA LYS A 242 2.54 1.47 16.41
C LYS A 242 3.86 0.99 17.04
N ALA A 243 3.74 0.34 18.20
CA ALA A 243 4.86 -0.24 18.94
C ALA A 243 5.81 -1.08 18.06
N GLY A 244 7.08 -1.07 18.45
CA GLY A 244 8.20 -1.70 17.74
C GLY A 244 9.12 -0.70 17.03
N ALA A 245 9.99 -1.23 16.17
CA ALA A 245 10.96 -0.48 15.36
C ALA A 245 10.47 -0.32 13.92
N THR A 246 9.27 0.23 13.73
CA THR A 246 8.68 0.44 12.41
C THR A 246 9.46 1.48 11.60
N LEU A 247 9.52 1.33 10.28
CA LEU A 247 10.20 2.31 9.42
C LEU A 247 9.32 2.72 8.24
N LEU A 248 9.01 4.00 8.15
CA LEU A 248 8.41 4.62 6.97
C LEU A 248 9.46 5.48 6.25
N ASN A 249 9.81 5.10 5.03
CA ASN A 249 10.72 5.86 4.17
C ASN A 249 9.92 6.49 3.02
N LEU A 250 9.98 7.81 2.90
CA LEU A 250 9.42 8.58 1.79
C LEU A 250 10.59 9.10 0.95
N ASN A 251 10.82 8.48 -0.19
CA ASN A 251 12.01 8.71 -1.00
C ASN A 251 11.69 9.49 -2.28
N SER A 252 12.64 10.32 -2.67
CA SER A 252 12.70 10.91 -4.00
C SER A 252 13.13 9.84 -5.00
N LEU A 253 12.36 9.71 -6.10
CA LEU A 253 12.65 8.74 -7.15
C LEU A 253 13.94 9.09 -7.91
N ASP A 254 14.14 10.37 -8.23
CA ASP A 254 15.20 10.86 -9.11
C ASP A 254 16.23 11.78 -8.42
N GLY A 255 16.01 12.12 -7.15
CA GLY A 255 16.82 13.07 -6.38
C GLY A 255 16.59 14.54 -6.74
N ILE A 256 15.56 14.83 -7.55
CA ILE A 256 15.22 16.18 -8.05
C ILE A 256 13.82 16.57 -7.60
N HIS A 257 12.86 15.65 -7.72
CA HIS A 257 11.49 15.79 -7.24
C HIS A 257 11.33 15.07 -5.91
N PHE A 258 10.74 15.74 -4.92
CA PHE A 258 10.63 15.22 -3.57
C PHE A 258 9.19 14.78 -3.30
N PRO A 259 8.98 13.66 -2.57
CA PRO A 259 7.66 13.09 -2.37
C PRO A 259 6.70 14.10 -1.73
N LEU A 260 7.19 14.91 -0.78
CA LEU A 260 6.39 15.94 -0.13
C LEU A 260 6.83 17.34 -0.56
N ASP A 261 5.93 18.13 -1.15
CA ASP A 261 6.15 19.57 -1.35
C ASP A 261 5.72 20.34 -0.10
N ILE A 262 6.63 20.35 0.88
CA ILE A 262 6.38 20.97 2.19
C ILE A 262 6.14 22.48 2.13
N HIS A 263 6.49 23.15 1.03
CA HIS A 263 6.37 24.61 0.90
C HIS A 263 5.01 25.03 0.34
N ARG A 264 4.45 24.23 -0.58
CA ARG A 264 3.27 24.63 -1.36
C ARG A 264 1.99 23.90 -0.96
N GLU A 265 2.09 22.61 -0.64
CA GLU A 265 0.91 21.77 -0.44
C GLU A 265 0.43 21.84 1.02
N ASP A 266 -0.89 21.91 1.18
CA ASP A 266 -1.56 21.83 2.47
C ASP A 266 -2.02 20.39 2.73
N TYR A 267 -1.07 19.61 3.26
CA TYR A 267 -1.34 18.24 3.69
C TYR A 267 -2.27 18.20 4.90
N PRO A 268 -3.01 17.08 5.11
CA PRO A 268 -3.76 16.85 6.32
C PRO A 268 -2.88 17.03 7.57
N LYS A 269 -3.49 17.48 8.67
CA LYS A 269 -2.79 17.54 9.96
C LYS A 269 -2.65 16.12 10.51
N GLY A 270 -1.57 15.86 11.24
CA GLY A 270 -1.35 14.55 11.88
C GLY A 270 -1.07 13.40 10.92
N VAL A 271 -0.59 13.69 9.70
CA VAL A 271 -0.19 12.67 8.70
C VAL A 271 0.72 11.60 9.28
N PHE A 272 1.64 11.96 10.18
CA PHE A 272 2.47 11.01 10.90
C PHE A 272 1.98 10.86 12.33
N ASN A 273 1.28 9.76 12.60
CA ASN A 273 0.71 9.47 13.91
C ASN A 273 1.56 8.41 14.62
N PHE A 274 2.15 8.77 15.76
CA PHE A 274 2.90 7.85 16.60
C PHE A 274 2.01 7.37 17.75
N ILE A 275 1.86 6.05 17.90
CA ILE A 275 1.17 5.50 19.07
C ILE A 275 2.19 5.35 20.19
N ALA A 276 2.06 6.19 21.21
CA ALA A 276 2.93 6.24 22.39
C ALA A 276 2.39 5.40 23.55
N GLU A 277 1.08 5.16 23.58
CA GLU A 277 0.45 4.32 24.61
C GLU A 277 0.75 2.83 24.39
N GLY A 278 1.08 2.13 25.48
CA GLY A 278 1.28 0.69 25.50
C GLY A 278 2.76 0.30 25.44
N GLU A 279 3.10 -0.52 24.44
CA GLU A 279 4.46 -1.04 24.24
C GLU A 279 5.41 -0.01 23.63
N GLU A 280 6.71 -0.26 23.79
CA GLU A 280 7.77 0.63 23.32
C GLU A 280 7.66 0.93 21.81
N ASN A 281 7.69 2.21 21.45
CA ASN A 281 7.68 2.68 20.06
C ASN A 281 9.01 3.38 19.72
N THR A 282 9.86 2.68 18.97
CA THR A 282 11.12 3.19 18.42
C THR A 282 11.02 3.48 16.92
N GLY A 283 9.78 3.55 16.41
CA GLY A 283 9.47 3.76 15.02
C GLY A 283 10.01 5.08 14.48
N LYS A 284 10.28 5.10 13.17
CA LYS A 284 10.89 6.25 12.49
C LYS A 284 10.17 6.56 11.19
N VAL A 285 10.05 7.86 10.92
CA VAL A 285 9.71 8.39 9.60
C VAL A 285 10.96 9.05 9.04
N VAL A 286 11.37 8.67 7.83
CA VAL A 286 12.49 9.27 7.11
C VAL A 286 11.97 9.82 5.79
N ILE A 287 12.28 11.08 5.52
CA ILE A 287 11.74 11.82 4.39
C ILE A 287 12.90 12.43 3.60
N ASP A 288 12.97 12.10 2.32
CA ASP A 288 13.83 12.81 1.38
C ASP A 288 13.24 14.20 1.12
N VAL A 289 14.09 15.21 1.26
CA VAL A 289 13.80 16.62 0.98
C VAL A 289 14.91 17.23 0.14
N ALA A 290 14.65 18.41 -0.44
CA ALA A 290 15.69 19.16 -1.11
C ALA A 290 16.89 19.35 -0.15
N PRO A 291 18.15 19.22 -0.60
CA PRO A 291 19.32 19.34 0.28
C PRO A 291 19.36 20.63 1.13
N LYS A 292 18.80 21.72 0.59
CA LYS A 292 18.66 23.02 1.29
C LYS A 292 17.62 23.02 2.43
N ASP A 293 16.71 22.05 2.44
CA ASP A 293 15.61 21.94 3.40
C ASP A 293 15.89 20.89 4.50
N ALA A 294 16.96 20.09 4.37
CA ALA A 294 17.41 19.15 5.42
C ALA A 294 18.14 19.87 6.56
N ASN A 295 17.42 20.73 7.25
CA ASN A 295 17.85 21.49 8.42
C ASN A 295 16.63 22.01 9.19
N ALA A 296 16.88 22.83 10.21
CA ALA A 296 15.83 23.40 11.06
C ALA A 296 14.81 24.26 10.30
N TYR A 297 15.17 24.88 9.17
CA TYR A 297 14.24 25.68 8.37
C TYR A 297 13.17 24.80 7.71
N GLY A 298 13.57 23.76 6.97
CA GLY A 298 12.62 22.84 6.35
C GLY A 298 11.79 22.10 7.39
N LEU A 299 12.41 21.70 8.52
CA LEU A 299 11.67 21.14 9.65
C LEU A 299 10.60 22.12 10.15
N ASN A 300 10.94 23.37 10.44
CA ASN A 300 9.99 24.37 10.95
C ASN A 300 8.78 24.57 10.03
N ILE A 301 8.94 24.42 8.72
CA ILE A 301 7.83 24.48 7.76
C ILE A 301 6.88 23.31 7.98
N MET A 302 7.40 22.09 8.10
CA MET A 302 6.59 20.91 8.42
C MET A 302 5.89 21.02 9.78
N LEU A 303 6.59 21.50 10.81
CA LEU A 303 6.01 21.61 12.16
C LEU A 303 4.86 22.62 12.21
N ARG A 304 4.98 23.75 11.49
CA ARG A 304 3.91 24.77 11.37
C ARG A 304 2.67 24.28 10.64
N LYS A 305 2.84 23.29 9.76
CA LYS A 305 1.74 22.60 9.09
C LYS A 305 1.17 21.44 9.92
N ASN A 306 1.64 21.24 11.17
CA ASN A 306 1.11 20.26 12.12
C ASN A 306 1.07 18.82 11.58
N PHE A 307 2.14 18.37 10.93
CA PHE A 307 2.25 17.03 10.32
C PHE A 307 2.20 15.87 11.32
N ILE A 308 2.48 16.12 12.61
CA ILE A 308 2.76 15.06 13.58
C ILE A 308 1.62 14.96 14.61
N ALA A 309 1.20 13.74 14.89
CA ALA A 309 0.23 13.40 15.92
C ALA A 309 0.80 12.34 16.88
N ILE A 310 0.25 12.33 18.11
CA ILE A 310 0.45 11.26 19.10
C ILE A 310 -0.91 10.72 19.50
N ASN A 311 -1.09 9.39 19.45
CA ASN A 311 -2.35 8.72 19.81
C ASN A 311 -3.57 9.33 19.11
N GLY A 312 -3.42 9.69 17.83
CA GLY A 312 -4.46 10.32 17.01
C GLY A 312 -4.71 11.81 17.29
N LYS A 313 -3.99 12.42 18.24
CA LYS A 313 -4.11 13.86 18.53
C LYS A 313 -2.95 14.62 17.89
N VAL A 314 -3.30 15.62 17.07
CA VAL A 314 -2.32 16.55 16.49
C VAL A 314 -1.53 17.22 17.61
N VAL A 315 -0.20 17.22 17.50
CA VAL A 315 0.66 17.89 18.45
C VAL A 315 0.90 19.32 17.95
N GLU A 316 0.56 20.32 18.76
CA GLU A 316 0.76 21.72 18.40
C GLU A 316 2.25 22.06 18.24
N THR A 317 2.56 22.99 17.34
CA THR A 317 3.95 23.32 16.94
C THR A 317 4.88 23.59 18.15
N GLY A 318 4.39 24.22 19.22
CA GLY A 318 5.18 24.53 20.42
C GLY A 318 5.53 23.30 21.28
N ASP A 319 4.78 22.21 21.12
CA ASP A 319 4.90 21.01 21.94
C ASP A 319 5.60 19.85 21.22
N GLN A 320 5.69 19.89 19.89
CA GLN A 320 6.36 18.84 19.10
C GLN A 320 7.81 18.60 19.57
N MET A 321 8.53 19.66 19.94
CA MET A 321 9.91 19.57 20.48
C MET A 321 10.01 18.93 21.86
N LYS A 322 8.91 18.75 22.59
CA LYS A 322 8.90 18.05 23.89
C LYS A 322 8.90 16.54 23.69
N TYR A 323 8.21 16.06 22.66
CA TYR A 323 7.91 14.64 22.47
C TYR A 323 8.75 13.96 21.38
N PHE A 324 9.29 14.72 20.43
CA PHE A 324 9.99 14.18 19.27
C PHE A 324 11.47 14.59 19.21
N ASP A 325 12.25 13.67 18.65
CA ASP A 325 13.61 13.93 18.19
C ASP A 325 13.63 14.04 16.67
N PHE A 326 14.47 14.95 16.20
CA PHE A 326 14.64 15.27 14.78
C PHE A 326 16.11 15.19 14.42
N SER A 327 16.43 14.50 13.34
CA SER A 327 17.80 14.47 12.81
C SER A 327 17.82 14.73 11.31
N TYR A 328 18.95 15.27 10.85
CA TYR A 328 19.17 15.64 9.46
C TYR A 328 20.29 14.79 8.88
N GLY A 329 20.09 14.33 7.67
CA GLY A 329 21.07 13.53 6.95
C GLY A 329 21.19 13.93 5.49
N LYS A 330 22.02 13.18 4.79
CA LYS A 330 22.26 13.28 3.37
C LYS A 330 22.33 11.88 2.82
N ASP A 331 21.80 11.69 1.62
CA ASP A 331 21.82 10.41 0.93
C ASP A 331 21.96 10.62 -0.58
N ILE A 332 22.13 9.54 -1.34
CA ILE A 332 22.25 9.56 -2.80
C ILE A 332 21.08 8.81 -3.42
N ARG A 333 20.45 9.42 -4.43
CA ARG A 333 19.43 8.83 -5.31
C ARG A 333 19.93 8.80 -6.74
N ASN A 334 19.41 7.86 -7.53
CA ASN A 334 19.75 7.66 -8.94
C ASN A 334 21.27 7.70 -9.23
N GLY A 335 22.05 6.99 -8.39
CA GLY A 335 23.51 6.81 -8.53
C GLY A 335 24.39 8.04 -8.31
N SER A 336 23.85 9.26 -8.25
CA SER A 336 24.68 10.48 -8.18
C SER A 336 24.00 11.74 -7.61
N LYS A 337 22.67 11.74 -7.46
CA LYS A 337 21.94 12.92 -7.00
C LYS A 337 21.84 12.94 -5.49
N GLN A 338 22.41 13.96 -4.88
CA GLN A 338 22.32 14.13 -3.44
C GLN A 338 20.94 14.62 -3.03
N VAL A 339 20.36 13.95 -2.04
CA VAL A 339 19.16 14.38 -1.32
C VAL A 339 19.50 14.74 0.12
N GLY A 340 18.70 15.60 0.73
CA GLY A 340 18.70 15.78 2.17
C GLY A 340 17.68 14.84 2.80
N THR A 341 17.88 14.45 4.06
CA THR A 341 16.89 13.64 4.79
C THR A 341 16.49 14.31 6.10
N ILE A 342 15.22 14.20 6.45
CA ILE A 342 14.69 14.54 7.78
C ILE A 342 14.17 13.23 8.40
N THR A 343 14.64 12.91 9.60
CA THR A 343 14.14 11.78 10.39
C THR A 343 13.37 12.27 11.59
N ILE A 344 12.21 11.66 11.85
CA ILE A 344 11.31 11.95 12.96
C ILE A 344 11.14 10.67 13.78
N SER A 345 11.29 10.76 15.10
CA SER A 345 11.01 9.67 16.04
C SER A 345 10.57 10.21 17.40
N LEU A 346 9.88 9.39 18.19
CA LEU A 346 9.60 9.72 19.59
C LEU A 346 10.92 9.86 20.38
N ARG A 347 11.01 10.89 21.22
CA ARG A 347 12.15 11.11 22.13
C ARG A 347 12.16 10.09 23.26
N ASN A 348 10.99 9.79 23.81
CA ASN A 348 10.81 8.73 24.79
C ASN A 348 10.01 7.59 24.14
N PRO A 349 10.64 6.45 23.84
CA PRO A 349 9.96 5.29 23.27
C PRO A 349 8.84 4.72 24.16
N ASN A 350 8.85 5.02 25.46
CA ASN A 350 7.85 4.62 26.44
C ASN A 350 7.02 5.82 26.94
N LEU A 351 6.78 6.81 26.06
CA LEU A 351 6.06 8.03 26.42
C LEU A 351 4.64 7.71 26.91
N GLN A 352 4.35 8.02 28.17
CA GLN A 352 3.01 8.00 28.71
C GLN A 352 2.47 9.43 28.74
N LEU A 353 1.35 9.67 28.06
CA LEU A 353 0.66 10.94 28.14
C LEU A 353 -0.24 10.97 29.40
N PRO A 354 -0.33 12.13 30.08
CA PRO A 354 -1.12 12.29 31.29
C PRO A 354 -2.63 12.17 31.09
#